data_AF-A0A2R6JJK5-F1
#
_entry.id   AF-A0A2R6JJK5-F1
#
_cell.length_a   1.000
_cell.length_b   1.000
_cell.length_c   1.000
_cell.angle_alpha   90.00
_cell.angle_beta   90.00
_cell.angle_gamma   90.00
#
_symmetry.space_group_name_H-M   'P 1'
#
loop_
_entity.id
_entity.type
_entity.pdbx_description
1 polymer ?
#
loop_
_entity_poly.entity_id
_entity_poly.type
_entity_poly.pdbx_seq_one_letter_code
_entity_poly.pdbx_strand_id
1 'polypeptide(L)'
;MSGVASVVLLAPTPLVLAVFGVPLATPLVVPTDFAWAAGSATAFPAIGNGLVGREDGWLKPLLVGAGINGLLALTGVGAFISFGVGAVGFGAVLKDWAE
;
A
#
# COMPACT_ATOMS: atom_id res chain seq x y z
N MET A 1 20.08 10.57 -37.92
CA MET A 1 20.68 11.32 -36.79
C MET A 1 19.72 11.42 -35.60
N SER A 2 18.44 11.81 -35.79
CA SER A 2 17.42 11.94 -34.74
C SER A 2 17.40 10.80 -33.70
N GLY A 3 17.19 9.55 -34.12
CA GLY A 3 17.04 8.42 -33.19
C GLY A 3 18.25 8.20 -32.26
N VAL A 4 19.48 8.41 -32.74
CA VAL A 4 20.69 8.25 -31.92
C VAL A 4 20.77 9.36 -30.86
N ALA A 5 20.44 10.60 -31.22
CA ALA A 5 20.37 11.71 -30.27
C ALA A 5 19.29 11.47 -29.19
N SER A 6 18.11 10.98 -29.58
CA SER A 6 17.05 10.61 -28.63
C SER A 6 17.50 9.49 -27.67
N VAL A 7 18.18 8.45 -28.15
CA VAL A 7 18.71 7.38 -27.28
C VAL A 7 19.77 7.92 -26.32
N VAL A 8 20.75 8.71 -26.80
CA VAL A 8 21.83 9.27 -25.96
C VAL A 8 21.30 10.23 -24.88
N LEU A 9 20.22 10.97 -25.16
CA LEU A 9 19.61 11.90 -24.21
C LEU A 9 18.61 11.23 -23.25
N LEU A 10 17.88 10.20 -23.69
CA LEU A 10 16.80 9.59 -22.89
C LEU A 10 17.25 8.35 -22.08
N ALA A 11 18.24 7.59 -22.55
CA ALA A 11 18.76 6.41 -21.85
C ALA A 11 19.46 6.68 -20.50
N PRO A 12 20.20 7.79 -20.26
CA PRO A 12 20.79 8.04 -18.95
C PRO A 12 19.76 8.42 -17.88
N THR A 13 18.60 8.99 -18.25
CA THR A 13 17.56 9.42 -17.32
C THR A 13 17.03 8.30 -16.40
N PRO A 14 16.56 7.14 -16.90
CA PRO A 14 16.13 6.03 -16.02
C PRO A 14 17.31 5.42 -15.24
N LEU A 15 18.53 5.47 -15.76
CA LEU A 15 19.72 4.99 -15.04
C LEU A 15 20.05 5.89 -13.83
N VAL A 16 19.98 7.21 -13.98
CA VAL A 16 20.15 8.18 -12.89
C VAL A 16 19.02 8.03 -11.86
N LEU A 17 17.78 7.86 -12.32
CA LEU A 17 16.63 7.61 -11.43
C LEU A 17 16.76 6.27 -10.68
N ALA A 18 17.34 5.23 -11.28
CA ALA A 18 17.61 3.97 -10.58
C ALA A 18 18.74 4.13 -9.56
N VAL A 19 19.91 4.65 -9.98
CA VAL A 19 21.13 4.72 -9.17
C VAL A 19 20.99 5.64 -7.96
N PHE A 20 20.32 6.79 -8.10
CA PHE A 20 20.13 7.74 -7.00
C PHE A 20 18.73 7.64 -6.38
N GLY A 21 17.70 7.48 -7.21
CA GLY A 21 16.30 7.46 -6.75
C GLY A 21 15.94 6.23 -5.92
N VAL A 22 16.47 5.03 -6.21
CA VAL A 22 16.19 3.86 -5.37
C VAL A 22 16.81 4.01 -3.97
N PRO A 23 18.11 4.32 -3.79
CA PRO A 23 18.67 4.57 -2.46
C PRO A 23 18.04 5.74 -1.69
N LEU A 24 17.53 6.77 -2.39
CA LEU A 24 16.79 7.87 -1.76
C LEU A 24 15.34 7.49 -1.40
N ALA A 25 14.71 6.57 -2.13
CA ALA A 25 13.36 6.11 -1.87
C ALA A 25 13.28 5.01 -0.81
N THR A 26 14.25 4.09 -0.73
CA THR A 26 14.23 2.97 0.23
C THR A 26 14.00 3.41 1.69
N PRO A 27 14.64 4.48 2.22
CA PRO A 27 14.37 4.98 3.58
C PRO A 27 12.95 5.50 3.82
N LEU A 28 12.22 5.86 2.75
CA LEU A 28 10.82 6.29 2.82
C LEU A 28 9.85 5.11 2.61
N VAL A 29 10.18 4.19 1.69
CA VAL A 29 9.38 2.98 1.43
C VAL A 29 9.20 2.14 2.69
N VAL A 30 10.26 1.93 3.49
CA VAL A 30 10.19 1.10 4.71
C VAL A 30 9.15 1.61 5.73
N PRO A 31 9.19 2.87 6.23
CA PRO A 31 8.17 3.37 7.16
C PRO A 31 6.79 3.50 6.51
N THR A 32 6.70 3.77 5.20
CA THR A 32 5.42 3.79 4.47
C THR A 32 4.78 2.39 4.41
N ASP A 33 5.57 1.34 4.19
CA ASP A 33 5.09 -0.05 4.19
C ASP A 33 4.62 -0.49 5.59
N PHE A 34 5.37 -0.15 6.64
CA PHE A 34 4.92 -0.38 8.02
C PHE A 34 3.62 0.36 8.36
N ALA A 35 3.49 1.63 7.98
CA ALA A 35 2.27 2.41 8.22
C ALA A 35 1.08 1.84 7.44
N TRP A 36 1.28 1.47 6.17
CA TRP A 36 0.26 0.81 5.35
C TRP A 36 -0.15 -0.55 5.92
N ALA A 37 0.79 -1.37 6.38
CA ALA A 37 0.51 -2.68 6.96
C ALA A 37 -0.27 -2.55 8.28
N ALA A 38 0.14 -1.64 9.17
CA ALA A 38 -0.55 -1.37 10.43
C ALA A 38 -1.98 -0.86 10.21
N GLY A 39 -2.17 0.10 9.30
CA GLY A 39 -3.50 0.61 8.96
C GLY A 39 -4.36 -0.38 8.18
N SER A 40 -3.76 -1.23 7.34
CA SER A 40 -4.48 -2.32 6.68
C SER A 40 -4.99 -3.35 7.69
N ALA A 41 -4.21 -3.62 8.75
CA ALA A 41 -4.60 -4.52 9.83
C ALA A 41 -5.74 -3.97 10.71
N THR A 42 -6.05 -2.67 10.67
CA THR A 42 -7.25 -2.09 11.33
C THR A 42 -8.43 -1.94 10.37
N ALA A 43 -8.19 -1.37 9.18
CA ALA A 43 -9.26 -1.04 8.23
C ALA A 43 -9.90 -2.27 7.56
N PHE A 44 -9.11 -3.23 7.07
CA PHE A 44 -9.68 -4.38 6.35
C PHE A 44 -10.51 -5.32 7.24
N PRO A 45 -10.12 -5.61 8.51
CA PRO A 45 -10.99 -6.33 9.43
C PRO A 45 -12.28 -5.59 9.78
N ALA A 46 -12.28 -4.25 9.82
CA ALA A 46 -13.50 -3.45 10.00
C ALA A 46 -14.43 -3.56 8.80
N ILE A 47 -13.89 -3.52 7.57
CA ILE A 47 -14.64 -3.79 6.32
C ILE A 47 -15.22 -5.22 6.36
N GLY A 48 -14.41 -6.22 6.71
CA GLY A 48 -14.87 -7.61 6.86
C GLY A 48 -15.99 -7.76 7.89
N ASN A 49 -15.91 -7.08 9.02
CA ASN A 49 -16.94 -7.07 10.07
C ASN A 49 -18.26 -6.43 9.59
N GLY A 50 -18.18 -5.42 8.70
CA GLY A 50 -19.36 -4.84 8.04
C GLY A 50 -20.00 -5.75 6.97
N LEU A 51 -19.26 -6.73 6.44
CA LEU A 51 -19.71 -7.62 5.36
C LEU A 51 -20.26 -8.97 5.84
N VAL A 52 -19.65 -9.58 6.87
CA VAL A 52 -20.02 -10.93 7.35
C VAL A 52 -20.37 -10.99 8.84
N GLY A 53 -20.57 -9.83 9.48
CA GLY A 53 -20.95 -9.76 10.88
C GLY A 53 -19.86 -10.29 11.81
N ARG A 54 -20.29 -10.76 12.99
CA ARG A 54 -19.38 -11.18 14.07
C ARG A 54 -20.00 -12.15 15.08
N GLU A 55 -21.18 -12.72 14.80
CA GLU A 55 -21.85 -13.64 15.73
C GLU A 55 -20.97 -14.86 16.05
N ASP A 56 -20.25 -15.39 15.06
CA ASP A 56 -19.27 -16.49 15.21
C ASP A 56 -17.85 -16.00 15.60
N GLY A 57 -17.73 -14.78 16.13
CA GLY A 57 -16.46 -14.15 16.48
C GLY A 57 -15.66 -13.61 15.29
N TRP A 58 -14.36 -13.35 15.52
CA TRP A 58 -13.53 -12.57 14.59
C TRP A 58 -12.93 -13.35 13.40
N LEU A 59 -12.95 -14.69 13.37
CA LEU A 59 -12.25 -15.46 12.32
C LEU A 59 -12.81 -15.18 10.92
N LYS A 60 -14.15 -15.14 10.77
CA LYS A 60 -14.83 -14.80 9.52
C LYS A 60 -14.44 -13.40 9.00
N PRO A 61 -14.63 -12.30 9.76
CA PRO A 61 -14.30 -10.96 9.27
C PRO A 61 -12.79 -10.73 9.07
N LEU A 62 -11.92 -11.39 9.85
CA LEU A 62 -10.47 -11.36 9.60
C LEU A 62 -10.09 -12.01 8.26
N LEU A 63 -10.62 -13.20 7.97
CA LEU A 63 -10.39 -13.89 6.69
C LEU A 63 -10.96 -13.11 5.50
N VAL A 64 -12.15 -12.51 5.63
CA VAL A 64 -12.75 -11.69 4.58
C VAL A 64 -11.93 -10.41 4.35
N GLY A 65 -11.55 -9.69 5.41
CA GLY A 65 -10.71 -8.49 5.30
C GLY A 65 -9.35 -8.78 4.67
N ALA A 66 -8.65 -9.81 5.14
CA ALA A 66 -7.35 -10.22 4.60
C ALA A 66 -7.46 -10.71 3.15
N GLY A 67 -8.51 -11.47 2.81
CA GLY A 67 -8.78 -11.94 1.45
C GLY A 67 -9.06 -10.79 0.49
N ILE A 68 -9.85 -9.79 0.90
CA ILE A 68 -10.08 -8.56 0.12
C ILE A 68 -8.74 -7.84 -0.11
N ASN A 69 -7.95 -7.57 0.94
CA ASN A 69 -6.66 -6.89 0.81
C ASN A 69 -5.71 -7.65 -0.13
N GLY A 70 -5.56 -8.96 0.05
CA GLY A 70 -4.70 -9.80 -0.78
C GLY A 70 -5.11 -9.83 -2.25
N LEU A 71 -6.42 -9.94 -2.54
CA LEU A 71 -6.93 -9.85 -3.91
C LEU A 71 -6.67 -8.47 -4.53
N LEU A 72 -6.91 -7.38 -3.79
CA LEU A 72 -6.61 -6.03 -4.25
C LEU A 72 -5.12 -5.87 -4.58
N ALA A 73 -4.21 -6.30 -3.70
CA ALA A 73 -2.77 -6.28 -3.96
C ALA A 73 -2.37 -7.09 -5.20
N LEU A 74 -2.93 -8.29 -5.38
CA LEU A 74 -2.66 -9.16 -6.54
C LEU A 74 -3.12 -8.58 -7.89
N THR A 75 -4.10 -7.68 -7.93
CA THR A 75 -4.52 -7.01 -9.18
C THR A 75 -3.55 -5.91 -9.66
N GLY A 76 -2.55 -5.53 -8.86
CA GLY A 76 -1.65 -4.41 -9.15
C GLY A 76 -2.30 -3.04 -9.02
N VAL A 77 -3.35 -2.76 -9.80
CA VAL A 77 -4.15 -1.52 -9.69
C VAL A 77 -4.84 -1.42 -8.33
N GLY A 78 -5.34 -2.54 -7.81
CA GLY A 78 -5.94 -2.59 -6.47
C GLY A 78 -4.94 -2.35 -5.34
N ALA A 79 -3.62 -2.42 -5.58
CA ALA A 79 -2.63 -2.03 -4.58
C ALA A 79 -2.73 -0.52 -4.25
N PHE A 80 -3.10 0.35 -5.20
CA PHE A 80 -3.36 1.76 -4.92
C PHE A 80 -4.60 1.98 -4.06
N ILE A 81 -5.66 1.20 -4.29
CA ILE A 81 -6.89 1.25 -3.47
C ILE A 81 -6.59 0.73 -2.06
N SER A 82 -5.87 -0.39 -1.95
CA SER A 82 -5.41 -0.93 -0.66
C SER A 82 -4.49 0.05 0.07
N PHE A 83 -3.61 0.77 -0.65
CA PHE A 83 -2.79 1.82 -0.06
C PHE A 83 -3.64 2.92 0.58
N GLY A 84 -4.69 3.37 -0.11
CA GLY A 84 -5.66 4.32 0.44
C GLY A 84 -6.43 3.80 1.66
N VAL A 85 -6.88 2.54 1.63
CA VAL A 85 -7.56 1.90 2.77
C VAL A 85 -6.63 1.77 3.98
N GLY A 86 -5.37 1.38 3.77
CA GLY A 86 -4.35 1.33 4.81
C GLY A 86 -4.04 2.71 5.37
N ALA A 87 -3.92 3.75 4.54
CA ALA A 87 -3.71 5.12 5.00
C ALA A 87 -4.87 5.63 5.90
N VAL A 88 -6.12 5.30 5.57
CA VAL A 88 -7.29 5.61 6.41
C VAL A 88 -7.23 4.85 7.75
N GLY A 89 -6.91 3.56 7.74
CA GLY A 89 -6.78 2.76 8.96
C GLY A 89 -5.62 3.20 9.87
N PHE A 90 -4.53 3.69 9.28
CA PHE A 90 -3.40 4.25 10.03
C PHE A 90 -3.75 5.63 10.59
N GLY A 91 -4.47 6.46 9.84
CA GLY A 91 -5.01 7.73 10.33
C GLY A 91 -5.95 7.55 11.53
N ALA A 92 -6.73 6.47 11.57
CA ALA A 92 -7.55 6.12 12.74
C ALA A 92 -6.70 5.78 13.97
N VAL A 93 -5.60 5.03 13.81
CA VAL A 93 -4.66 4.71 14.91
C VAL A 93 -3.92 5.96 15.40
N LEU A 94 -3.50 6.85 14.49
CA LEU A 94 -2.89 8.12 14.88
C LEU A 94 -3.86 9.05 15.61
N LYS A 95 -5.16 8.99 15.30
CA LYS A 95 -6.20 9.73 16.04
C LYS A 95 -6.36 9.17 17.45
N ASP A 96 -6.52 7.86 17.59
CA ASP A 96 -6.67 7.15 18.86
C ASP A 96 -5.49 7.37 19.83
N TRP A 97 -4.29 7.59 19.29
CA TRP A 97 -3.10 7.93 20.08
C TRP A 97 -2.99 9.43 20.47
N ALA A 98 -3.78 10.31 19.85
CA ALA A 98 -3.67 11.77 19.99
C ALA A 98 -4.84 12.42 20.77
N GLU A 99 -5.80 11.63 21.26
CA GLU A 99 -6.94 12.05 22.08
C GLU A 99 -6.76 11.70 23.57
#